data_AF-A0A4Y7R9W9-F1
#
_entry.id   AF-A0A4Y7R9W9-F1
#
_cell.length_a   1.000
_cell.length_b   1.000
_cell.length_c   1.000
_cell.angle_alpha   90.00
_cell.angle_beta   90.00
_cell.angle_gamma   90.00
#
_symmetry.space_group_name_H-M   'P 1'
#
loop_
_entity.id
_entity.type
_entity.pdbx_description
1 polymer ?
#
loop_
_entity_poly.entity_id
_entity_poly.type
_entity_poly.pdbx_seq_one_letter_code
_entity_poly.pdbx_strand_id
1 'polypeptide(L)'
;MSTCRIAAVLLIIFTVGFVSGTAHANSEYKENQLKNGVREMFEARALAIITGADPAPVLAAYETSETLGLWAQIHERERLDYVQQWAKKRGVHFTEAKSSLSIPWYRMEGNYAELLVNETLQLGYVYPGSPTVNRFGTGSRHWLKLVCRGSKWLILQDFYTDGLGDNFQVPNPTPADGAAVVGQPGKRPAAKNSTPVVFDREGAVRYADKYAGLAWGAGNDNSYNRNYRDFNDRGGDCANFVSQCLGDQDGGKMVMDDLWYYDRQENAGSQSWVRAESFGDWILYSGRGRRLARGTFSELNQPTSKFPGGAVRELAPGDVIGYGETGYSRHLAIVVGTDSQGYPLVNAHNVDRYHCPWDMGYDKTTFFHLYQVND
;
A
#
# COMPACT_ATOMS: atom_id res chain seq x y z
N MET A 1 1.22 31.90 -88.86
CA MET A 1 0.15 31.05 -88.31
C MET A 1 0.76 29.70 -88.00
N SER A 2 0.55 29.25 -86.77
CA SER A 2 1.21 28.15 -86.08
C SER A 2 0.21 27.01 -85.88
N THR A 3 0.64 25.75 -86.02
CA THR A 3 0.03 24.57 -85.36
C THR A 3 1.06 23.43 -85.46
N CYS A 4 1.94 23.26 -84.46
CA CYS A 4 1.76 22.54 -83.20
C CYS A 4 1.74 21.00 -83.39
N ARG A 5 2.91 20.37 -83.16
CA ARG A 5 3.08 18.91 -83.02
C ARG A 5 3.03 18.59 -81.53
N ILE A 6 2.10 17.72 -81.13
CA ILE A 6 1.93 17.24 -79.76
C ILE A 6 2.91 16.09 -79.52
N ALA A 7 3.80 16.25 -78.54
CA ALA A 7 4.63 15.17 -78.00
C ALA A 7 3.93 14.57 -76.78
N ALA A 8 3.71 13.25 -76.79
CA ALA A 8 3.15 12.51 -75.67
C ALA A 8 4.24 12.28 -74.61
N VAL A 9 4.01 12.77 -73.39
CA VAL A 9 4.84 12.52 -72.21
C VAL A 9 4.23 11.35 -71.44
N LEU A 10 4.96 10.25 -71.33
CA LEU A 10 4.63 9.13 -70.44
C LEU A 10 4.92 9.53 -68.99
N LEU A 11 3.88 9.65 -68.18
CA LEU A 11 3.97 9.86 -66.73
C LEU A 11 4.02 8.49 -66.03
N ILE A 12 5.18 8.12 -65.49
CA ILE A 12 5.31 6.94 -64.62
C ILE A 12 4.80 7.31 -63.23
N ILE A 13 3.61 6.80 -62.88
CA ILE A 13 3.05 6.93 -61.53
C ILE A 13 3.75 5.89 -60.64
N PHE A 14 4.64 6.35 -59.76
CA PHE A 14 5.13 5.53 -58.64
C PHE A 14 4.00 5.34 -57.63
N THR A 15 3.40 4.15 -57.62
CA THR A 15 2.55 3.71 -56.51
C THR A 15 3.45 3.45 -55.31
N VAL A 16 3.52 4.41 -54.38
CA VAL A 16 4.04 4.18 -53.03
C VAL A 16 3.05 3.27 -52.32
N GLY A 17 3.32 1.97 -52.34
CA GLY A 17 2.56 0.99 -51.57
C GLY A 17 2.71 1.27 -50.08
N PHE A 18 1.57 1.39 -49.40
CA PHE A 18 1.48 1.55 -47.95
C PHE A 18 2.16 0.37 -47.23
N VAL A 19 3.31 0.63 -46.58
CA VAL A 19 3.99 -0.30 -45.63
C VAL A 19 3.37 -0.21 -44.22
N SER A 20 2.22 0.44 -44.07
CA SER A 20 1.67 0.81 -42.76
C SER A 20 1.10 -0.38 -41.96
N GLY A 21 0.68 -1.46 -42.62
CA GLY A 21 0.04 -2.60 -41.93
C GLY A 21 1.00 -3.49 -41.12
N THR A 22 2.22 -3.70 -41.61
CA THR A 22 3.21 -4.59 -40.95
C THR A 22 3.91 -3.92 -39.78
N ALA A 23 4.18 -2.61 -39.89
CA ALA A 23 4.77 -1.82 -38.81
C ALA A 23 3.83 -1.72 -37.59
N HIS A 24 2.52 -1.51 -37.84
CA HIS A 24 1.51 -1.41 -36.78
C HIS A 24 1.30 -2.74 -36.05
N ALA A 25 1.18 -3.85 -36.78
CA ALA A 25 1.07 -5.19 -36.19
C ALA A 25 2.31 -5.58 -35.36
N ASN A 26 3.51 -5.19 -35.80
CA ASN A 26 4.75 -5.44 -35.05
C ASN A 26 4.85 -4.59 -33.78
N SER A 27 4.39 -3.35 -33.79
CA SER A 27 4.32 -2.52 -32.57
C SER A 27 3.33 -3.08 -31.55
N GLU A 28 2.14 -3.48 -32.00
CA GLU A 28 1.11 -4.07 -31.14
C GLU A 28 1.57 -5.40 -30.52
N TYR A 29 2.25 -6.24 -31.30
CA TYR A 29 2.85 -7.49 -30.81
C TYR A 29 3.88 -7.24 -29.70
N LYS A 30 4.81 -6.30 -29.91
CA LYS A 30 5.86 -5.96 -28.91
C LYS A 30 5.26 -5.37 -27.64
N GLU A 31 4.24 -4.53 -27.78
CA GLU A 31 3.51 -3.98 -26.64
C GLU A 31 2.82 -5.08 -25.83
N ASN A 32 2.11 -6.00 -26.49
CA ASN A 32 1.45 -7.12 -25.82
C ASN A 32 2.48 -8.03 -25.13
N GLN A 33 3.62 -8.29 -25.76
CA GLN A 33 4.71 -9.05 -25.15
C GLN A 33 5.26 -8.36 -23.89
N LEU A 34 5.47 -7.04 -23.93
CA LEU A 34 5.90 -6.26 -22.77
C LEU A 34 4.88 -6.34 -21.63
N LYS A 35 3.61 -6.02 -21.91
CA LYS A 35 2.55 -6.01 -20.88
C LYS A 35 2.32 -7.39 -20.28
N ASN A 36 2.39 -8.46 -21.08
CA ASN A 36 2.27 -9.82 -20.57
C ASN A 36 3.48 -10.21 -19.73
N GLY A 37 4.70 -9.89 -20.16
CA GLY A 37 5.91 -10.13 -19.37
C GLY A 37 5.87 -9.44 -18.00
N VAL A 38 5.39 -8.20 -17.95
CA VAL A 38 5.19 -7.46 -16.69
C VAL A 38 4.16 -8.17 -15.80
N ARG A 39 3.02 -8.61 -16.35
CA ARG A 39 2.02 -9.36 -15.56
C ARG A 39 2.58 -10.66 -15.00
N GLU A 40 3.31 -11.43 -15.80
CA GLU A 40 3.96 -12.67 -15.39
C GLU A 40 4.98 -12.42 -14.25
N MET A 41 5.75 -11.32 -14.33
CA MET A 41 6.70 -10.95 -13.26
C MET A 41 5.99 -10.69 -11.92
N PHE A 42 4.91 -9.91 -11.92
CA PHE A 42 4.18 -9.56 -10.70
C PHE A 42 3.33 -10.74 -10.18
N GLU A 43 2.82 -11.59 -11.05
CA GLU A 43 2.21 -12.86 -10.65
C GLU A 43 3.23 -13.77 -9.96
N ALA A 44 4.44 -13.89 -10.52
CA ALA A 44 5.52 -14.64 -9.89
C ALA A 44 5.93 -14.06 -8.53
N ARG A 45 5.98 -12.72 -8.39
CA ARG A 45 6.19 -12.04 -7.09
C ARG A 45 5.12 -12.38 -6.07
N ALA A 46 3.84 -12.31 -6.46
CA ALA A 46 2.74 -12.66 -5.58
C ALA A 46 2.84 -14.13 -5.14
N LEU A 47 3.07 -15.06 -6.07
CA LEU A 47 3.19 -16.48 -5.75
C LEU A 47 4.38 -16.78 -4.84
N ALA A 48 5.49 -16.04 -4.95
CA ALA A 48 6.66 -16.20 -4.08
C ALA A 48 6.38 -15.82 -2.61
N ILE A 49 5.29 -15.10 -2.31
CA ILE A 49 4.87 -14.78 -0.93
C ILE A 49 4.23 -15.98 -0.23
N ILE A 50 3.66 -16.94 -0.97
CA ILE A 50 3.05 -18.13 -0.38
C ILE A 50 4.06 -18.85 0.50
N THR A 51 3.64 -19.28 1.69
CA THR A 51 4.58 -19.89 2.64
C THR A 51 5.19 -21.16 2.07
N GLY A 52 6.52 -21.20 2.03
CA GLY A 52 7.30 -22.31 1.47
C GLY A 52 7.47 -22.27 -0.05
N ALA A 53 7.03 -21.22 -0.73
CA ALA A 53 7.30 -21.04 -2.15
C ALA A 53 8.81 -20.87 -2.42
N ASP A 54 9.25 -21.36 -3.58
CA ASP A 54 10.63 -21.16 -4.06
C ASP A 54 10.77 -19.73 -4.62
N PRO A 55 11.68 -18.90 -4.09
CA PRO A 55 11.91 -17.56 -4.62
C PRO A 55 12.76 -17.55 -5.92
N ALA A 56 13.38 -18.67 -6.33
CA ALA A 56 14.26 -18.69 -7.49
C ALA A 56 13.60 -18.18 -8.80
N PRO A 57 12.34 -18.52 -9.14
CA PRO A 57 11.68 -18.03 -10.35
C PRO A 57 11.55 -16.51 -10.40
N VAL A 58 11.18 -15.87 -9.29
CA VAL A 58 11.02 -14.41 -9.26
C VAL A 58 12.38 -13.71 -9.30
N LEU A 59 13.39 -14.24 -8.60
CA LEU A 59 14.72 -13.65 -8.58
C LEU A 59 15.41 -13.76 -9.94
N ALA A 60 15.12 -14.79 -10.73
CA ALA A 60 15.61 -14.94 -12.10
C ALA A 60 15.04 -13.90 -13.09
N ALA A 61 14.03 -13.12 -12.70
CA ALA A 61 13.44 -12.08 -13.54
C ALA A 61 14.24 -10.76 -13.56
N TYR A 62 15.39 -10.68 -12.87
CA TYR A 62 16.18 -9.47 -12.71
C TYR A 62 17.49 -9.51 -13.51
N GLU A 63 17.90 -8.37 -14.08
CA GLU A 63 19.19 -8.19 -14.77
C GLU A 63 20.29 -7.87 -13.74
N THR A 64 20.90 -8.91 -13.18
CA THR A 64 21.90 -8.75 -12.12
C THR A 64 23.31 -8.43 -12.60
N SER A 65 23.55 -8.38 -13.92
CA SER A 65 24.84 -7.91 -14.45
C SER A 65 25.01 -6.39 -14.32
N GLU A 66 23.91 -5.66 -14.11
CA GLU A 66 23.89 -4.22 -13.89
C GLU A 66 23.52 -3.90 -12.42
N THR A 67 24.15 -2.88 -11.84
CA THR A 67 24.01 -2.55 -10.40
C THR A 67 22.57 -2.30 -9.97
N LEU A 68 21.79 -1.57 -10.77
CA LEU A 68 20.39 -1.26 -10.44
C LEU A 68 19.51 -2.52 -10.43
N GLY A 69 19.75 -3.45 -11.34
CA GLY A 69 19.00 -4.71 -11.40
C GLY A 69 19.40 -5.65 -10.26
N LEU A 70 20.69 -5.66 -9.88
CA LEU A 70 21.16 -6.34 -8.68
C LEU A 70 20.50 -5.78 -7.41
N TRP A 71 20.45 -4.46 -7.24
CA TRP A 71 19.79 -3.83 -6.08
C TRP A 71 18.29 -4.11 -6.04
N ALA A 72 17.60 -4.04 -7.18
CA ALA A 72 16.18 -4.39 -7.26
C ALA A 72 15.93 -5.86 -6.90
N GLN A 73 16.82 -6.78 -7.29
CA GLN A 73 16.72 -8.19 -6.89
C GLN A 73 16.98 -8.39 -5.39
N ILE A 74 17.97 -7.70 -4.82
CA ILE A 74 18.27 -7.75 -3.39
C ILE A 74 17.06 -7.25 -2.60
N HIS A 75 16.46 -6.13 -3.00
CA HIS A 75 15.26 -5.60 -2.35
C HIS A 75 14.09 -6.61 -2.39
N GLU A 76 13.82 -7.24 -3.54
CA GLU A 76 12.77 -8.28 -3.62
C GLU A 76 13.07 -9.48 -2.72
N ARG A 77 14.34 -9.91 -2.64
CA ARG A 77 14.74 -11.00 -1.74
C ARG A 77 14.51 -10.62 -0.27
N GLU A 78 14.92 -9.43 0.14
CA GLU A 78 14.73 -8.93 1.50
C GLU A 78 13.24 -8.81 1.85
N ARG A 79 12.43 -8.31 0.92
CA ARG A 79 10.96 -8.27 1.04
C ARG A 79 10.37 -9.66 1.27
N LEU A 80 10.73 -10.65 0.44
CA LEU A 80 10.23 -12.01 0.58
C LEU A 80 10.67 -12.63 1.91
N ASP A 81 11.93 -12.44 2.30
CA ASP A 81 12.45 -12.93 3.57
C ASP A 81 11.73 -12.29 4.76
N TYR A 82 11.52 -10.97 4.74
CA TYR A 82 10.74 -10.27 5.76
C TYR A 82 9.34 -10.86 5.91
N VAL A 83 8.61 -11.06 4.80
CA VAL A 83 7.24 -11.58 4.84
C VAL A 83 7.20 -13.02 5.38
N GLN A 84 8.14 -13.88 5.00
CA GLN A 84 8.26 -15.23 5.56
C GLN A 84 8.61 -15.21 7.05
N GLN A 85 9.52 -14.32 7.46
CA GLN A 85 9.85 -14.13 8.87
C GLN A 85 8.65 -13.62 9.67
N TRP A 86 7.88 -12.67 9.12
CA TRP A 86 6.70 -12.14 9.77
C TRP A 86 5.66 -13.25 9.97
N ALA A 87 5.37 -14.03 8.92
CA ALA A 87 4.44 -15.15 8.99
C ALA A 87 4.87 -16.18 10.05
N LYS A 88 6.15 -16.56 10.03
CA LYS A 88 6.74 -17.47 11.01
C LYS A 88 6.61 -16.92 12.44
N LYS A 89 6.96 -15.65 12.67
CA LYS A 89 6.94 -15.05 14.00
C LYS A 89 5.53 -14.89 14.52
N ARG A 90 4.55 -14.55 13.67
CA ARG A 90 3.13 -14.46 14.05
C ARG A 90 2.43 -15.82 14.13
N GLY A 91 3.05 -16.88 13.63
CA GLY A 91 2.52 -18.24 13.69
C GLY A 91 1.40 -18.46 12.68
N VAL A 92 1.53 -17.90 11.48
CA VAL A 92 0.55 -18.00 10.38
C VAL A 92 1.20 -18.50 9.11
N HIS A 93 0.37 -18.91 8.15
CA HIS A 93 0.81 -19.32 6.81
C HIS A 93 0.07 -18.53 5.73
N PHE A 94 0.82 -17.95 4.80
CA PHE A 94 0.25 -17.38 3.58
C PHE A 94 -0.18 -18.51 2.65
N THR A 95 -1.44 -18.47 2.24
CA THR A 95 -2.10 -19.49 1.41
C THR A 95 -2.70 -18.92 0.13
N GLU A 96 -2.91 -17.61 0.08
CA GLU A 96 -3.37 -16.92 -1.12
C GLU A 96 -2.51 -15.69 -1.38
N ALA A 97 -2.18 -15.46 -2.64
CA ALA A 97 -1.55 -14.24 -3.12
C ALA A 97 -1.98 -14.01 -4.56
N LYS A 98 -2.54 -12.82 -4.85
CA LYS A 98 -3.01 -12.46 -6.19
C LYS A 98 -2.67 -11.02 -6.48
N SER A 99 -1.96 -10.79 -7.57
CA SER A 99 -1.64 -9.45 -8.05
C SER A 99 -2.55 -9.08 -9.23
N SER A 100 -2.92 -7.81 -9.32
CA SER A 100 -3.63 -7.21 -10.45
C SER A 100 -2.99 -5.88 -10.79
N LEU A 101 -2.79 -5.63 -12.08
CA LEU A 101 -2.00 -4.49 -12.55
C LEU A 101 -2.81 -3.54 -13.41
N SER A 102 -2.56 -2.25 -13.24
CA SER A 102 -2.84 -1.20 -14.22
C SER A 102 -1.52 -0.58 -14.68
N ILE A 103 -1.35 -0.40 -15.99
CA ILE A 103 -0.14 0.19 -16.59
C ILE A 103 -0.54 1.52 -17.23
N PRO A 104 -0.66 2.61 -16.45
CA PRO A 104 -1.10 3.90 -16.95
C PRO A 104 -0.13 4.54 -17.94
N TRP A 105 1.16 4.18 -17.88
CA TRP A 105 2.17 4.74 -18.76
C TRP A 105 3.29 3.73 -19.05
N TYR A 106 3.78 3.77 -20.28
CA TYR A 106 4.99 3.07 -20.69
C TYR A 106 5.66 3.80 -21.86
N ARG A 107 6.97 3.57 -22.01
CA ARG A 107 7.77 3.99 -23.17
C ARG A 107 8.74 2.87 -23.54
N MET A 108 8.85 2.57 -24.83
CA MET A 108 9.81 1.60 -25.36
C MET A 108 10.87 2.31 -26.19
N GLU A 109 12.13 1.96 -25.99
CA GLU A 109 13.26 2.50 -26.75
C GLU A 109 14.32 1.43 -26.97
N GLY A 110 14.48 0.98 -28.23
CA GLY A 110 15.37 -0.12 -28.56
C GLY A 110 14.97 -1.42 -27.83
N ASN A 111 15.86 -1.93 -26.99
CA ASN A 111 15.65 -3.09 -26.13
C ASN A 111 15.27 -2.72 -24.68
N TYR A 112 14.96 -1.46 -24.39
CA TYR A 112 14.56 -1.00 -23.07
C TYR A 112 13.07 -0.63 -23.05
N ALA A 113 12.47 -0.75 -21.87
CA ALA A 113 11.14 -0.21 -21.59
C ALA A 113 11.14 0.46 -20.22
N GLU A 114 10.46 1.60 -20.10
CA GLU A 114 10.17 2.25 -18.83
C GLU A 114 8.66 2.26 -18.62
N LEU A 115 8.19 1.97 -17.41
CA LEU A 115 6.78 1.83 -17.10
C LEU A 115 6.43 2.43 -15.75
N LEU A 116 5.24 3.02 -15.67
CA LEU A 116 4.52 3.22 -14.42
C LEU A 116 3.54 2.06 -14.28
N VAL A 117 3.66 1.29 -13.20
CA VAL A 117 2.77 0.16 -12.92
C VAL A 117 2.13 0.37 -11.55
N ASN A 118 0.80 0.36 -11.54
CA ASN A 118 0.03 0.31 -10.30
C ASN A 118 -0.30 -1.15 -10.01
N GLU A 119 0.15 -1.64 -8.87
CA GLU A 119 -0.17 -2.98 -8.38
C GLU A 119 -1.23 -2.91 -7.28
N THR A 120 -2.20 -3.81 -7.39
CA THR A 120 -3.17 -4.17 -6.36
C THR A 120 -2.89 -5.61 -5.95
N LEU A 121 -2.42 -5.83 -4.72
CA LEU A 121 -2.02 -7.13 -4.19
C LEU A 121 -3.00 -7.59 -3.11
N GLN A 122 -3.63 -8.74 -3.32
CA GLN A 122 -4.37 -9.49 -2.30
C GLN A 122 -3.45 -10.51 -1.66
N LEU A 123 -3.47 -10.59 -0.33
CA LEU A 123 -2.86 -11.69 0.43
C LEU A 123 -3.89 -12.36 1.32
N GLY A 124 -3.73 -13.67 1.52
CA GLY A 124 -4.55 -14.48 2.42
C GLY A 124 -3.68 -15.34 3.32
N TYR A 125 -3.95 -15.34 4.62
CA TYR A 125 -3.24 -16.14 5.61
C TYR A 125 -4.19 -16.91 6.54
N VAL A 126 -3.70 -18.03 7.05
CA VAL A 126 -4.42 -18.91 7.98
C VAL A 126 -3.61 -19.10 9.26
N TYR A 127 -4.32 -19.29 10.36
CA TYR A 127 -3.75 -19.79 11.61
C TYR A 127 -3.75 -21.33 11.59
N PRO A 128 -2.73 -21.99 12.18
CA PRO A 128 -2.70 -23.44 12.33
C PRO A 128 -4.00 -23.97 12.96
N GLY A 129 -4.63 -24.93 12.28
CA GLY A 129 -5.88 -25.57 12.74
C GLY A 129 -7.16 -24.75 12.50
N SER A 130 -7.08 -23.53 11.95
CA SER A 130 -8.26 -22.73 11.57
C SER A 130 -8.63 -22.96 10.10
N PRO A 131 -9.91 -23.16 9.76
CA PRO A 131 -10.37 -23.22 8.37
C PRO A 131 -10.54 -21.83 7.74
N THR A 132 -10.45 -20.76 8.52
CA THR A 132 -10.73 -19.39 8.07
C THR A 132 -9.50 -18.74 7.45
N VAL A 133 -9.60 -18.33 6.19
CA VAL A 133 -8.61 -17.48 5.51
C VAL A 133 -8.89 -16.02 5.83
N ASN A 134 -7.95 -15.36 6.49
CA ASN A 134 -7.94 -13.91 6.71
C ASN A 134 -7.33 -13.24 5.48
N ARG A 135 -7.99 -12.24 4.91
CA ARG A 135 -7.51 -11.56 3.69
C ARG A 135 -7.25 -10.09 3.96
N PHE A 136 -6.20 -9.57 3.35
CA PHE A 136 -5.85 -8.16 3.36
C PHE A 136 -5.23 -7.75 2.03
N GLY A 137 -5.07 -6.45 1.83
CA GLY A 137 -4.57 -5.89 0.58
C GLY A 137 -3.51 -4.82 0.77
N THR A 138 -2.60 -4.75 -0.18
CA THR A 138 -1.68 -3.62 -0.36
C THR A 138 -1.77 -3.07 -1.77
N GLY A 139 -1.46 -1.78 -1.92
CA GLY A 139 -1.37 -1.13 -3.22
C GLY A 139 -0.04 -0.39 -3.35
N SER A 140 0.61 -0.52 -4.51
CA SER A 140 1.94 0.06 -4.76
C SER A 140 2.02 0.66 -6.17
N ARG A 141 2.91 1.66 -6.30
CA ARG A 141 3.19 2.36 -7.56
C ARG A 141 4.65 2.17 -7.90
N HIS A 142 4.91 1.51 -9.02
CA HIS A 142 6.24 1.11 -9.46
C HIS A 142 6.69 1.95 -10.65
N TRP A 143 7.88 2.52 -10.53
CA TRP A 143 8.64 3.03 -11.67
C TRP A 143 9.65 1.97 -12.11
N LEU A 144 9.27 1.21 -13.15
CA LEU A 144 10.06 0.10 -13.67
C LEU A 144 10.93 0.55 -14.83
N LYS A 145 12.15 0.02 -14.88
CA LYS A 145 12.94 -0.06 -16.11
C LYS A 145 13.23 -1.51 -16.40
N LEU A 146 12.91 -1.94 -17.61
CA LEU A 146 13.13 -3.29 -18.11
C LEU A 146 14.12 -3.27 -19.27
N VAL A 147 14.81 -4.40 -19.43
CA VAL A 147 15.67 -4.66 -20.57
C VAL A 147 15.31 -6.00 -21.20
N CYS A 148 15.23 -6.03 -22.53
CA CYS A 148 14.98 -7.24 -23.30
C CYS A 148 16.32 -7.90 -23.65
N ARG A 149 16.48 -9.16 -23.25
CA ARG A 149 17.61 -10.03 -23.62
C ARG A 149 17.05 -11.24 -24.38
N GLY A 150 17.32 -11.30 -25.68
CA GLY A 150 16.71 -12.30 -26.56
C GLY A 150 15.19 -12.09 -26.66
N SER A 151 14.40 -13.01 -26.10
CA SER A 151 12.93 -12.94 -26.09
C SER A 151 12.34 -12.63 -24.71
N LYS A 152 13.17 -12.38 -23.69
CA LYS A 152 12.75 -12.18 -22.30
C LYS A 152 13.00 -10.75 -21.85
N TRP A 153 12.00 -10.16 -21.21
CA TRP A 153 12.16 -8.93 -20.43
C TRP A 153 12.71 -9.28 -19.06
N LEU A 154 13.65 -8.47 -18.56
CA LEU A 154 14.23 -8.56 -17.23
C LEU A 154 14.14 -7.20 -16.54
N ILE A 155 13.95 -7.21 -15.23
CA ILE A 155 13.90 -6.02 -14.39
C ILE A 155 15.31 -5.48 -14.21
N LEU A 156 15.53 -4.27 -14.74
CA LEU A 156 16.76 -3.51 -14.56
C LEU A 156 16.66 -2.50 -13.42
N GLN A 157 15.46 -2.03 -13.11
CA GLN A 157 15.19 -1.12 -12.01
C GLN A 157 13.72 -1.26 -11.57
N ASP A 158 13.47 -1.14 -10.27
CA ASP A 158 12.13 -1.05 -9.71
C ASP A 158 12.14 -0.12 -8.49
N PHE A 159 11.50 1.05 -8.61
CA PHE A 159 11.36 1.99 -7.50
C PHE A 159 9.88 2.11 -7.12
N TYR A 160 9.58 1.79 -5.87
CA TYR A 160 8.26 1.85 -5.27
C TYR A 160 8.41 1.89 -3.75
N THR A 161 7.36 2.33 -3.05
CA THR A 161 7.26 2.13 -1.60
C THR A 161 6.49 0.84 -1.33
N ASP A 162 7.16 -0.14 -0.73
CA ASP A 162 6.57 -1.43 -0.37
C ASP A 162 5.79 -1.40 0.95
N GLY A 163 4.53 -1.81 0.87
CA GLY A 163 3.62 -1.93 2.00
C GLY A 163 3.92 -3.08 2.93
N LEU A 164 4.67 -4.06 2.45
CA LEU A 164 5.07 -5.23 3.20
C LEU A 164 6.50 -5.12 3.73
N GLY A 165 7.27 -4.13 3.26
CA GLY A 165 8.72 -4.27 3.27
C GLY A 165 9.61 -3.03 3.03
N ASP A 166 9.09 -1.81 2.89
CA ASP A 166 9.95 -0.63 2.58
C ASP A 166 9.55 0.60 3.41
N ASN A 167 8.64 0.43 4.37
CA ASN A 167 8.42 1.42 5.44
C ASN A 167 9.54 1.40 6.50
N PHE A 168 10.67 0.75 6.21
CA PHE A 168 11.77 0.58 7.13
C PHE A 168 12.77 1.71 7.00
N GLN A 169 13.23 2.21 8.13
CA GLN A 169 14.29 3.21 8.17
C GLN A 169 15.68 2.57 8.31
N VAL A 170 15.74 1.25 8.20
CA VAL A 170 16.91 0.44 8.52
C VAL A 170 17.19 -0.54 7.38
N PRO A 171 18.47 -0.74 7.02
CA PRO A 171 18.86 -1.83 6.10
C PRO A 171 18.54 -3.19 6.71
N ASN A 172 18.13 -4.17 5.88
CA ASN A 172 17.81 -5.54 6.30
C ASN A 172 16.80 -5.61 7.46
N PRO A 173 15.58 -5.11 7.23
CA PRO A 173 14.51 -5.07 8.22
C PRO A 173 14.15 -6.46 8.74
N THR A 174 13.82 -6.56 10.03
CA THR A 174 13.34 -7.81 10.62
C THR A 174 12.07 -7.57 11.42
N PRO A 175 11.02 -8.40 11.28
CA PRO A 175 9.80 -8.22 12.06
C PRO A 175 10.09 -8.47 13.54
N ALA A 176 9.34 -7.82 14.43
CA ALA A 176 9.47 -8.05 15.87
C ALA A 176 9.19 -9.52 16.26
N ASP A 177 9.86 -10.01 17.30
CA ASP A 177 9.62 -11.35 17.83
C ASP A 177 8.29 -11.46 18.57
N GLY A 178 7.67 -12.64 18.51
CA GLY A 178 6.45 -12.98 19.24
C GLY A 178 5.28 -13.37 18.33
N ALA A 179 4.49 -14.35 18.78
CA ALA A 179 3.28 -14.78 18.11
C ALA A 179 2.20 -13.68 18.07
N ALA A 180 1.27 -13.80 17.13
CA ALA A 180 0.00 -13.10 17.25
C ALA A 180 -0.69 -13.58 18.54
N VAL A 181 -1.03 -12.65 19.44
CA VAL A 181 -1.78 -13.00 20.65
C VAL A 181 -3.25 -13.14 20.26
N VAL A 182 -3.70 -14.39 20.14
CA VAL A 182 -5.03 -14.75 19.67
C VAL A 182 -6.04 -14.84 20.81
N GLY A 183 -7.29 -14.47 20.54
CA GLY A 183 -8.42 -14.59 21.46
C GLY A 183 -9.49 -13.53 21.26
N GLN A 184 -10.59 -13.63 22.00
CA GLN A 184 -11.61 -12.57 22.01
C GLN A 184 -11.04 -11.30 22.67
N PRO A 185 -11.24 -10.10 22.08
CA PRO A 185 -10.90 -8.84 22.74
C PRO A 185 -11.58 -8.75 24.11
N GLY A 186 -10.93 -8.11 25.08
CA GLY A 186 -11.59 -7.75 26.34
C GLY A 186 -12.80 -6.86 26.04
N LYS A 187 -13.89 -7.01 26.79
CA LYS A 187 -15.00 -6.05 26.69
C LYS A 187 -14.49 -4.67 27.10
N ARG A 188 -14.50 -3.71 26.16
CA ARG A 188 -14.21 -2.30 26.46
C ARG A 188 -15.15 -1.83 27.58
N PRO A 189 -14.64 -1.36 28.72
CA PRO A 189 -15.46 -0.68 29.71
C PRO A 189 -16.06 0.56 29.04
N ALA A 190 -17.37 0.76 29.17
CA ALA A 190 -18.03 1.98 28.71
C ALA A 190 -17.29 3.21 29.29
N ALA A 191 -17.02 4.21 28.43
CA ALA A 191 -16.39 5.44 28.87
C ALA A 191 -17.24 6.07 30.00
N LYS A 192 -16.62 6.33 31.14
CA LYS A 192 -17.27 7.04 32.24
C LYS A 192 -17.13 8.54 31.98
N ASN A 193 -18.26 9.19 31.73
CA ASN A 193 -18.43 10.65 31.79
C ASN A 193 -17.51 11.49 30.86
N SER A 194 -17.57 11.26 29.55
CA SER A 194 -17.22 12.27 28.55
C SER A 194 -18.48 12.94 28.03
N THR A 195 -18.43 14.26 27.81
CA THR A 195 -19.40 14.98 26.98
C THR A 195 -19.52 14.25 25.64
N PRO A 196 -20.73 14.05 25.06
CA PRO A 196 -20.86 13.27 23.84
C PRO A 196 -20.02 13.89 22.72
N VAL A 197 -18.98 13.19 22.27
CA VAL A 197 -18.29 13.56 21.04
C VAL A 197 -19.06 12.85 19.95
N VAL A 198 -19.70 13.59 19.05
CA VAL A 198 -20.37 12.96 17.90
C VAL A 198 -19.29 12.40 16.98
N PHE A 199 -18.93 11.13 17.20
CA PHE A 199 -17.97 10.38 16.39
C PHE A 199 -18.59 9.07 15.92
N ASP A 200 -18.80 8.96 14.60
CA ASP A 200 -19.37 7.80 13.93
C ASP A 200 -18.25 6.78 13.61
N ARG A 201 -17.90 5.93 14.58
CA ARG A 201 -16.84 4.91 14.40
C ARG A 201 -17.07 4.05 13.17
N GLU A 202 -18.29 3.58 12.97
CA GLU A 202 -18.63 2.74 11.81
C GLU A 202 -18.51 3.52 10.50
N GLY A 203 -18.90 4.81 10.50
CA GLY A 203 -18.66 5.73 9.39
C GLY A 203 -17.18 5.85 9.05
N ALA A 204 -16.33 6.06 10.05
CA ALA A 204 -14.87 6.13 9.85
C ALA A 204 -14.32 4.85 9.21
N VAL A 205 -14.78 3.67 9.64
CA VAL A 205 -14.39 2.38 9.05
C VAL A 205 -14.88 2.24 7.62
N ARG A 206 -16.15 2.54 7.34
CA ARG A 206 -16.71 2.50 5.98
C ARG A 206 -15.96 3.43 5.03
N TYR A 207 -15.59 4.63 5.51
CA TYR A 207 -14.78 5.57 4.75
C TYR A 207 -13.39 5.00 4.48
N ALA A 208 -12.74 4.45 5.50
CA ALA A 208 -11.42 3.85 5.38
C ALA A 208 -11.42 2.70 4.37
N ASP A 209 -12.44 1.85 4.37
CA ASP A 209 -12.57 0.73 3.42
C ASP A 209 -12.87 1.22 1.99
N LYS A 210 -13.67 2.29 1.86
CA LYS A 210 -14.03 2.87 0.57
C LYS A 210 -12.84 3.55 -0.11
N TYR A 211 -11.95 4.19 0.65
CA TYR A 211 -10.92 5.08 0.11
C TYR A 211 -9.49 4.63 0.41
N ALA A 212 -9.23 3.35 0.69
CA ALA A 212 -7.88 2.80 0.92
C ALA A 212 -6.97 2.73 -0.34
N GLY A 213 -7.25 3.53 -1.38
CA GLY A 213 -6.39 3.68 -2.56
C GLY A 213 -6.27 2.42 -3.41
N LEU A 214 -5.07 2.12 -3.89
CA LEU A 214 -4.77 0.99 -4.76
C LEU A 214 -4.84 -0.38 -4.07
N ALA A 215 -5.03 -0.42 -2.75
CA ALA A 215 -5.04 -1.66 -1.99
C ALA A 215 -6.17 -2.59 -2.42
N TRP A 216 -5.88 -3.89 -2.48
CA TRP A 216 -6.93 -4.86 -2.75
C TRP A 216 -8.04 -4.78 -1.71
N GLY A 217 -9.30 -4.86 -2.15
CA GLY A 217 -10.48 -4.75 -1.28
C GLY A 217 -10.94 -3.31 -1.05
N ALA A 218 -10.12 -2.30 -1.36
CA ALA A 218 -10.55 -0.92 -1.32
C ALA A 218 -11.71 -0.68 -2.30
N GLY A 219 -12.71 0.09 -1.84
CA GLY A 219 -13.82 0.51 -2.68
C GLY A 219 -13.43 1.59 -3.70
N ASN A 220 -14.44 2.30 -4.20
CA ASN A 220 -14.27 3.48 -5.06
C ASN A 220 -13.33 3.23 -6.26
N ASP A 221 -13.41 2.04 -6.86
CA ASP A 221 -12.57 1.61 -7.98
C ASP A 221 -11.07 1.86 -7.72
N ASN A 222 -10.61 1.50 -6.52
CA ASN A 222 -9.22 1.67 -6.08
C ASN A 222 -8.70 3.11 -6.18
N SER A 223 -9.58 4.09 -6.00
CA SER A 223 -9.27 5.51 -6.10
C SER A 223 -9.43 6.24 -4.76
N TYR A 224 -8.63 7.29 -4.55
CA TYR A 224 -8.75 8.18 -3.40
C TYR A 224 -10.02 9.05 -3.44
N ASN A 225 -10.36 9.67 -2.30
CA ASN A 225 -11.43 10.65 -2.28
C ASN A 225 -11.00 11.93 -3.00
N ARG A 226 -11.68 12.25 -4.10
CA ARG A 226 -11.40 13.44 -4.93
C ARG A 226 -11.71 14.77 -4.25
N ASN A 227 -12.43 14.75 -3.13
CA ASN A 227 -12.71 15.94 -2.32
C ASN A 227 -11.51 16.43 -1.50
N TYR A 228 -10.43 15.63 -1.46
CA TYR A 228 -9.19 15.93 -0.76
C TYR A 228 -8.03 15.76 -1.72
N ARG A 229 -7.01 16.59 -1.52
CA ARG A 229 -5.72 16.42 -2.17
C ARG A 229 -5.09 15.09 -1.73
N ASP A 230 -4.59 14.35 -2.72
CA ASP A 230 -3.65 13.25 -2.55
C ASP A 230 -2.26 13.84 -2.28
N PHE A 231 -1.67 13.51 -1.12
CA PHE A 231 -0.34 13.97 -0.71
C PHE A 231 0.75 12.90 -0.87
N ASN A 232 0.51 11.80 -1.59
CA ASN A 232 1.52 10.76 -1.82
C ASN A 232 2.79 11.32 -2.49
N ASP A 233 2.68 12.41 -3.27
CA ASP A 233 3.81 13.09 -3.92
C ASP A 233 4.68 13.96 -3.00
N ARG A 234 4.19 14.29 -1.80
CA ARG A 234 4.82 15.29 -0.90
C ARG A 234 5.03 14.79 0.53
N GLY A 235 4.44 13.65 0.88
CA GLY A 235 4.37 13.16 2.25
C GLY A 235 3.19 13.76 3.03
N GLY A 236 2.79 13.06 4.09
CA GLY A 236 1.67 13.44 4.95
C GLY A 236 0.32 12.79 4.59
N ASP A 237 0.26 12.00 3.52
CA ASP A 237 -1.02 11.41 3.08
C ASP A 237 -1.59 10.40 4.08
N CYS A 238 -0.73 9.68 4.82
CA CYS A 238 -1.19 8.82 5.92
C CYS A 238 -2.02 9.59 6.98
N ALA A 239 -1.57 10.78 7.40
CA ALA A 239 -2.31 11.59 8.36
C ALA A 239 -3.52 12.29 7.72
N ASN A 240 -3.39 12.72 6.47
CA ASN A 240 -4.50 13.24 5.67
C ASN A 240 -5.64 12.22 5.58
N PHE A 241 -5.34 10.96 5.27
CA PHE A 241 -6.30 9.87 5.17
C PHE A 241 -6.97 9.55 6.50
N VAL A 242 -6.20 9.39 7.56
CA VAL A 242 -6.75 9.19 8.91
C VAL A 242 -7.66 10.37 9.27
N SER A 243 -7.23 11.60 8.95
CA SER A 243 -8.03 12.78 9.25
C SER A 243 -9.35 12.82 8.47
N GLN A 244 -9.33 12.42 7.20
CA GLN A 244 -10.54 12.23 6.40
C GLN A 244 -11.46 11.16 7.01
N CYS A 245 -10.92 10.00 7.39
CA CYS A 245 -11.70 8.94 8.03
C CYS A 245 -12.41 9.45 9.29
N LEU A 246 -11.74 10.29 10.09
CA LEU A 246 -12.32 10.83 11.32
C LEU A 246 -13.33 11.96 11.06
N GLY A 247 -13.04 12.87 10.12
CA GLY A 247 -13.75 14.16 10.01
C GLY A 247 -14.64 14.36 8.79
N ASP A 248 -14.50 13.55 7.74
CA ASP A 248 -15.36 13.66 6.57
C ASP A 248 -16.82 13.32 6.94
N GLN A 249 -17.77 13.93 6.22
CA GLN A 249 -19.20 13.77 6.46
C GLN A 249 -19.71 12.36 6.12
N ASP A 250 -19.06 11.67 5.18
CA ASP A 250 -19.31 10.26 4.87
C ASP A 250 -18.51 9.31 5.79
N GLY A 251 -17.61 9.86 6.61
CA GLY A 251 -16.77 9.15 7.56
C GLY A 251 -17.24 9.29 9.00
N GLY A 252 -16.29 9.59 9.89
CA GLY A 252 -16.49 9.69 11.33
C GLY A 252 -17.22 10.93 11.80
N LYS A 253 -17.43 11.93 10.93
CA LYS A 253 -18.18 13.17 11.20
C LYS A 253 -17.67 13.96 12.40
N MET A 254 -16.42 13.72 12.82
CA MET A 254 -15.79 14.49 13.88
C MET A 254 -15.65 15.94 13.41
N VAL A 255 -16.30 16.86 14.12
CA VAL A 255 -16.36 18.28 13.75
C VAL A 255 -14.95 18.86 13.69
N MET A 256 -14.51 19.44 12.57
CA MET A 256 -13.20 20.09 12.46
C MET A 256 -13.08 21.29 13.43
N ASP A 257 -11.85 21.68 13.79
CA ASP A 257 -11.58 22.87 14.62
C ASP A 257 -10.46 23.73 14.04
N ASP A 258 -10.13 24.83 14.70
CA ASP A 258 -9.14 25.81 14.22
C ASP A 258 -7.71 25.25 14.14
N LEU A 259 -7.43 24.10 14.78
CA LEU A 259 -6.11 23.45 14.75
C LEU A 259 -6.08 22.26 13.80
N TRP A 260 -7.19 21.54 13.65
CA TRP A 260 -7.36 20.36 12.79
C TRP A 260 -8.50 20.58 11.80
N TYR A 261 -8.13 20.93 10.57
CA TYR A 261 -9.08 21.24 9.51
C TYR A 261 -8.48 20.98 8.13
N TYR A 262 -9.37 20.83 7.16
CA TYR A 262 -9.05 20.85 5.74
C TYR A 262 -9.59 22.11 5.08
N ASP A 263 -8.70 22.94 4.54
CA ASP A 263 -9.04 24.11 3.74
C ASP A 263 -9.32 23.69 2.31
N ARG A 264 -10.59 23.77 1.91
CA ARG A 264 -11.04 23.43 0.56
C ARG A 264 -10.70 24.50 -0.48
N GLN A 265 -10.50 25.75 -0.07
CA GLN A 265 -10.13 26.82 -0.99
C GLN A 265 -8.67 26.69 -1.39
N GLU A 266 -7.81 26.42 -0.40
CA GLU A 266 -6.37 26.21 -0.61
C GLU A 266 -6.01 24.76 -0.99
N ASN A 267 -6.98 23.86 -0.96
CA ASN A 267 -6.81 22.42 -1.21
C ASN A 267 -5.69 21.82 -0.32
N ALA A 268 -5.68 22.22 0.96
CA ALA A 268 -4.61 21.94 1.91
C ALA A 268 -5.17 21.65 3.31
N GLY A 269 -4.51 20.77 4.06
CA GLY A 269 -4.84 20.54 5.47
C GLY A 269 -3.93 21.33 6.41
N SER A 270 -4.44 21.63 7.62
CA SER A 270 -3.63 22.16 8.70
C SER A 270 -2.50 21.19 9.09
N GLN A 271 -1.51 21.65 9.87
CA GLN A 271 -0.40 20.79 10.30
C GLN A 271 -0.88 19.52 11.01
N SER A 272 -1.88 19.62 11.89
CA SER A 272 -2.43 18.45 12.59
C SER A 272 -3.30 17.56 11.68
N TRP A 273 -3.80 18.08 10.55
CA TRP A 273 -4.52 17.29 9.55
C TRP A 273 -3.58 16.44 8.69
N VAL A 274 -2.44 16.98 8.25
CA VAL A 274 -1.53 16.30 7.29
C VAL A 274 -0.23 15.75 7.88
N ARG A 275 0.10 16.01 9.16
CA ARG A 275 1.35 15.49 9.77
C ARG A 275 1.07 14.57 10.94
N ALA A 276 1.66 13.38 10.91
CA ALA A 276 1.47 12.33 11.92
C ALA A 276 1.84 12.78 13.35
N GLU A 277 2.95 13.49 13.51
CA GLU A 277 3.38 14.05 14.79
C GLU A 277 2.37 15.06 15.33
N SER A 278 2.02 16.07 14.52
CA SER A 278 1.08 17.13 14.91
C SER A 278 -0.33 16.61 15.15
N PHE A 279 -0.77 15.57 14.43
CA PHE A 279 -2.00 14.85 14.72
C PHE A 279 -1.95 14.20 16.11
N GLY A 280 -0.84 13.53 16.42
CA GLY A 280 -0.61 12.88 17.70
C GLY A 280 -0.67 13.85 18.87
N ASP A 281 -0.14 15.06 18.72
CA ASP A 281 -0.28 16.13 19.71
C ASP A 281 -1.73 16.63 19.79
N TRP A 282 -2.33 16.93 18.64
CA TRP A 282 -3.70 17.45 18.57
C TRP A 282 -4.71 16.51 19.23
N ILE A 283 -4.69 15.21 18.94
CA ILE A 283 -5.67 14.27 19.50
C ILE A 283 -5.56 14.17 21.03
N LEU A 284 -4.36 14.36 21.59
CA LEU A 284 -4.11 14.34 23.02
C LEU A 284 -4.51 15.65 23.71
N TYR A 285 -4.17 16.80 23.13
CA TYR A 285 -4.39 18.11 23.74
C TYR A 285 -5.80 18.67 23.49
N SER A 286 -6.47 18.27 22.40
CA SER A 286 -7.86 18.67 22.10
C SER A 286 -8.89 17.98 22.98
N GLY A 287 -8.51 16.90 23.69
CA GLY A 287 -9.45 16.06 24.44
C GLY A 287 -10.34 15.17 23.55
N ARG A 288 -10.06 15.08 22.25
CA ARG A 288 -10.79 14.20 21.31
C ARG A 288 -10.33 12.75 21.33
N GLY A 289 -9.25 12.46 22.03
CA GLY A 289 -8.82 11.12 22.34
C GLY A 289 -7.84 11.10 23.49
N ARG A 290 -7.22 9.94 23.70
CA ARG A 290 -6.15 9.76 24.66
C ARG A 290 -5.16 8.71 24.20
N ARG A 291 -3.93 8.78 24.72
CA ARG A 291 -2.96 7.70 24.53
C ARG A 291 -3.31 6.54 25.45
N LEU A 292 -3.61 5.39 24.86
CA LEU A 292 -3.87 4.14 25.57
C LEU A 292 -2.55 3.53 26.09
N ALA A 293 -1.57 3.41 25.20
CA ALA A 293 -0.24 2.89 25.48
C ALA A 293 0.73 3.34 24.39
N ARG A 294 2.03 3.17 24.63
CA ARG A 294 3.09 3.30 23.63
C ARG A 294 4.22 2.35 23.98
N GLY A 295 4.93 1.85 22.98
CA GLY A 295 5.94 0.82 23.18
C GLY A 295 6.36 0.17 21.87
N THR A 296 7.29 -0.76 21.97
CA THR A 296 7.62 -1.71 20.92
C THR A 296 6.50 -2.72 20.71
N PHE A 297 6.58 -3.49 19.63
CA PHE A 297 5.64 -4.58 19.36
C PHE A 297 5.47 -5.52 20.56
N SER A 298 6.57 -5.99 21.15
CA SER A 298 6.51 -6.96 22.26
C SER A 298 5.78 -6.37 23.47
N GLU A 299 6.08 -5.12 23.84
CA GLU A 299 5.45 -4.45 24.99
C GLU A 299 3.95 -4.24 24.81
N LEU A 300 3.49 -4.02 23.57
CA LEU A 300 2.09 -3.72 23.28
C LEU A 300 1.27 -4.96 22.91
N ASN A 301 1.90 -6.00 22.38
CA ASN A 301 1.26 -7.23 21.98
C ASN A 301 1.14 -8.23 23.14
N GLN A 302 2.10 -8.26 24.06
CA GLN A 302 2.11 -9.26 25.14
C GLN A 302 1.09 -8.96 26.26
N PRO A 303 0.46 -10.00 26.84
CA PRO A 303 -0.36 -9.89 28.04
C PRO A 303 0.38 -9.23 29.21
N THR A 304 -0.32 -8.32 29.89
CA THR A 304 0.13 -7.70 31.15
C THR A 304 -1.01 -7.72 32.17
N SER A 305 -0.72 -7.39 33.43
CA SER A 305 -1.76 -7.25 34.46
C SER A 305 -2.78 -6.16 34.12
N LYS A 306 -2.34 -5.07 33.46
CA LYS A 306 -3.21 -3.98 33.01
C LYS A 306 -3.99 -4.34 31.74
N PHE A 307 -3.36 -5.08 30.84
CA PHE A 307 -3.91 -5.48 29.54
C PHE A 307 -3.76 -6.99 29.36
N PRO A 308 -4.69 -7.81 29.87
CA PRO A 308 -4.58 -9.27 29.82
C PRO A 308 -4.51 -9.84 28.40
N GLY A 309 -4.98 -9.08 27.40
CA GLY A 309 -4.88 -9.44 25.99
C GLY A 309 -3.74 -8.76 25.23
N GLY A 310 -2.91 -7.94 25.89
CA GLY A 310 -2.00 -6.99 25.22
C GLY A 310 -2.68 -5.65 24.96
N ALA A 311 -1.95 -4.54 25.11
CA ALA A 311 -2.48 -3.20 24.99
C ALA A 311 -3.11 -2.93 23.60
N VAL A 312 -2.52 -3.47 22.53
CA VAL A 312 -3.02 -3.26 21.17
C VAL A 312 -4.42 -3.83 20.94
N ARG A 313 -4.81 -4.86 21.71
CA ARG A 313 -6.12 -5.51 21.61
C ARG A 313 -7.24 -4.79 22.37
N GLU A 314 -6.93 -3.68 23.03
CA GLU A 314 -7.92 -2.75 23.60
C GLU A 314 -8.37 -1.67 22.60
N LEU A 315 -7.75 -1.62 21.41
CA LEU A 315 -8.18 -0.72 20.35
C LEU A 315 -9.50 -1.19 19.73
N ALA A 316 -10.35 -0.23 19.44
CA ALA A 316 -11.61 -0.42 18.74
C ALA A 316 -11.53 0.14 17.30
N PRO A 317 -12.41 -0.30 16.39
CA PRO A 317 -12.52 0.35 15.10
C PRO A 317 -12.73 1.87 15.24
N GLY A 318 -12.05 2.64 14.39
CA GLY A 318 -11.96 4.10 14.45
C GLY A 318 -10.84 4.64 15.34
N ASP A 319 -10.17 3.81 16.15
CA ASP A 319 -8.96 4.21 16.87
C ASP A 319 -7.75 4.29 15.92
N VAL A 320 -6.68 4.96 16.36
CA VAL A 320 -5.51 5.26 15.51
C VAL A 320 -4.24 4.68 16.09
N ILE A 321 -3.41 4.09 15.25
CA ILE A 321 -2.05 3.65 15.58
C ILE A 321 -1.06 4.58 14.89
N GLY A 322 -0.15 5.15 15.68
CA GLY A 322 1.01 5.87 15.17
C GLY A 322 2.26 5.00 15.17
N TYR A 323 3.05 5.09 14.10
CA TYR A 323 4.28 4.33 13.90
C TYR A 323 5.43 5.30 13.77
N GLY A 324 6.50 5.10 14.53
CA GLY A 324 7.65 5.99 14.48
C GLY A 324 8.65 5.71 15.60
N GLU A 325 8.98 6.75 16.34
CA GLU A 325 9.97 6.71 17.42
C GLU A 325 9.32 6.90 18.79
N THR A 326 10.12 6.83 19.84
CA THR A 326 9.68 7.01 21.23
C THR A 326 8.97 8.34 21.48
N GLY A 327 9.39 9.40 20.78
CA GLY A 327 8.86 10.76 20.92
C GLY A 327 7.61 11.04 20.07
N TYR A 328 7.59 10.59 18.81
CA TYR A 328 6.60 11.02 17.83
C TYR A 328 6.29 9.94 16.79
N SER A 329 5.13 10.09 16.14
CA SER A 329 4.68 9.24 15.03
C SER A 329 5.13 9.84 13.69
N ARG A 330 5.61 8.99 12.79
CA ARG A 330 5.94 9.33 11.39
C ARG A 330 4.87 8.89 10.40
N HIS A 331 4.10 7.87 10.77
CA HIS A 331 3.01 7.33 10.00
C HIS A 331 1.80 7.08 10.91
N LEU A 332 0.60 7.12 10.34
CA LEU A 332 -0.65 6.81 11.02
C LEU A 332 -1.46 5.80 10.22
N ALA A 333 -2.14 4.91 10.93
CA ALA A 333 -3.13 4.01 10.36
C ALA A 333 -4.37 4.00 11.27
N ILE A 334 -5.55 3.80 10.67
CA ILE A 334 -6.82 3.68 11.40
C ILE A 334 -7.15 2.20 11.58
N VAL A 335 -7.56 1.84 12.80
CA VAL A 335 -8.05 0.49 13.12
C VAL A 335 -9.42 0.31 12.49
N VAL A 336 -9.58 -0.73 11.69
CA VAL A 336 -10.84 -1.02 10.97
C VAL A 336 -11.54 -2.27 11.49
N GLY A 337 -10.84 -3.11 12.25
CA GLY A 337 -11.40 -4.34 12.78
C GLY A 337 -10.33 -5.28 13.29
N THR A 338 -10.67 -6.56 13.29
CA THR A 338 -9.78 -7.64 13.67
C THR A 338 -9.92 -8.81 12.71
N ASP A 339 -8.86 -9.61 12.60
CA ASP A 339 -8.94 -10.89 11.91
C ASP A 339 -9.78 -11.92 12.69
N SER A 340 -9.89 -13.13 12.14
CA SER A 340 -10.66 -14.23 12.73
C SER A 340 -10.21 -14.66 14.13
N GLN A 341 -9.03 -14.25 14.59
CA GLN A 341 -8.48 -14.55 15.91
C GLN A 341 -8.36 -13.32 16.80
N GLY A 342 -8.92 -12.18 16.40
CA GLY A 342 -8.89 -10.95 17.18
C GLY A 342 -7.59 -10.15 17.04
N TYR A 343 -6.78 -10.42 16.01
CA TYR A 343 -5.58 -9.63 15.71
C TYR A 343 -5.96 -8.32 15.01
N PRO A 344 -5.49 -7.15 15.48
CA PRO A 344 -5.91 -5.86 14.92
C PRO A 344 -5.54 -5.67 13.44
N LEU A 345 -6.49 -5.13 12.68
CA LEU A 345 -6.35 -4.81 11.27
C LEU A 345 -6.49 -3.30 11.04
N VAL A 346 -5.71 -2.77 10.11
CA VAL A 346 -5.64 -1.32 9.83
C VAL A 346 -5.74 -1.00 8.34
N ASN A 347 -6.22 0.21 8.05
CA ASN A 347 -6.09 0.86 6.75
C ASN A 347 -5.17 2.08 6.84
N ALA A 348 -4.43 2.38 5.77
CA ALA A 348 -3.53 3.52 5.67
C ALA A 348 -3.25 3.93 4.21
N HIS A 349 -2.69 5.13 4.01
CA HIS A 349 -2.13 5.67 2.74
C HIS A 349 -0.60 5.81 2.82
N ASN A 350 0.08 6.36 1.80
CA ASN A 350 1.53 6.30 1.52
C ASN A 350 2.00 4.93 1.07
N VAL A 351 1.65 3.91 1.84
CA VAL A 351 1.38 2.63 1.24
C VAL A 351 -0.07 2.30 1.49
N ASP A 352 -0.81 2.16 0.41
CA ASP A 352 -2.22 1.83 0.44
C ASP A 352 -2.37 0.47 1.12
N ARG A 353 -3.06 0.45 2.26
CA ARG A 353 -3.31 -0.75 3.07
C ARG A 353 -4.80 -0.91 3.30
N TYR A 354 -5.28 -2.13 3.09
CA TYR A 354 -6.65 -2.54 3.36
C TYR A 354 -6.65 -3.76 4.26
N HIS A 355 -7.24 -3.62 5.46
CA HIS A 355 -7.38 -4.69 6.47
C HIS A 355 -6.04 -5.36 6.80
N CYS A 356 -4.94 -4.61 6.73
CA CYS A 356 -3.60 -5.14 6.89
C CYS A 356 -3.31 -5.40 8.38
N PRO A 357 -2.66 -6.51 8.76
CA PRO A 357 -2.23 -6.73 10.14
C PRO A 357 -1.41 -5.52 10.64
N TRP A 358 -1.76 -5.02 11.83
CA TRP A 358 -1.30 -3.70 12.31
C TRP A 358 0.23 -3.53 12.30
N ASP A 359 1.00 -4.60 12.47
CA ASP A 359 2.47 -4.55 12.56
C ASP A 359 3.18 -4.95 11.26
N MET A 360 2.45 -5.36 10.22
CA MET A 360 3.03 -5.79 8.94
C MET A 360 3.83 -4.64 8.29
N GLY A 361 5.01 -4.95 7.76
CA GLY A 361 5.88 -3.97 7.10
C GLY A 361 6.55 -2.99 8.06
N TYR A 362 6.67 -3.34 9.35
CA TYR A 362 7.42 -2.57 10.35
C TYR A 362 8.56 -3.39 10.99
N ASP A 363 9.69 -2.74 11.23
CA ASP A 363 10.88 -3.37 11.83
C ASP A 363 10.67 -3.58 13.33
N LYS A 364 11.40 -4.53 13.92
CA LYS A 364 11.39 -4.83 15.36
C LYS A 364 11.69 -3.63 16.27
N THR A 365 12.39 -2.62 15.76
CA THR A 365 12.73 -1.38 16.47
C THR A 365 11.64 -0.31 16.37
N THR A 366 10.59 -0.53 15.58
CA THR A 366 9.46 0.39 15.45
C THR A 366 8.79 0.61 16.81
N PHE A 367 8.58 1.88 17.14
CA PHE A 367 7.87 2.29 18.32
C PHE A 367 6.46 2.75 17.93
N PHE A 368 5.45 2.23 18.62
CA PHE A 368 4.05 2.48 18.31
C PHE A 368 3.40 3.34 19.38
N HIS A 369 2.47 4.20 18.95
CA HIS A 369 1.63 5.02 19.82
C HIS A 369 0.18 4.66 19.58
N LEU A 370 -0.51 4.15 20.60
CA LEU A 370 -1.89 3.70 20.50
C LEU A 370 -2.82 4.81 20.98
N TYR A 371 -3.61 5.40 20.07
CA TYR A 371 -4.54 6.49 20.35
C TYR A 371 -5.97 5.96 20.33
N GLN A 372 -6.65 6.07 21.46
CA GLN A 372 -8.09 5.81 21.53
C GLN A 372 -8.83 7.12 21.28
N VAL A 373 -9.69 7.12 20.27
CA VAL A 373 -10.56 8.25 19.95
C VAL A 373 -11.74 8.26 20.93
N ASN A 374 -12.20 9.43 21.35
CA ASN A 374 -13.36 9.55 22.24
C ASN A 374 -14.66 9.52 21.45
N ASP A 375 -15.66 8.86 22.03
CA ASP A 375 -17.05 8.77 21.61
C ASP A 375 -17.99 9.37 22.68
#